data_AF-A0A060Z723-F1
#
_entry.id   AF-A0A060Z723-F1
#
_cell.length_a   1.000
_cell.length_b   1.000
_cell.length_c   1.000
_cell.angle_alpha   90.00
_cell.angle_beta   90.00
_cell.angle_gamma   90.00
#
_symmetry.space_group_name_H-M   'P 1'
#
loop_
_entity.id
_entity.type
_entity.pdbx_description
1 polymer ?
#
loop_
_entity_poly.entity_id
_entity_poly.type
_entity_poly.pdbx_seq_one_letter_code
_entity_poly.pdbx_strand_id
1 'polypeptide(L)'
;MGAILALILATCLSGVWGCQLPHDWRPQTEACRAELAEIIVFAKVLALHKDSYSVYNYLPWQYDTDLFFSAEIELQCDQAWGSMLEVPAGSRFNVTGLGYFPCYSYSAVENNSYYFFLR
;
A
#
# COMPACT_ATOMS: atom_id res chain seq x y z
N MET A 1 4.07 -10.73 -40.34
CA MET A 1 3.28 -11.69 -39.54
C MET A 1 3.99 -12.13 -38.25
N GLY A 2 5.32 -12.37 -38.24
CA GLY A 2 6.04 -12.77 -37.03
C GLY A 2 6.12 -11.72 -35.91
N ALA A 3 6.24 -10.43 -36.23
CA ALA A 3 6.32 -9.36 -35.24
C ALA A 3 5.02 -9.17 -34.43
N ILE A 4 3.86 -9.40 -35.06
CA ILE A 4 2.55 -9.28 -34.41
C ILE A 4 2.35 -10.45 -33.42
N LEU A 5 2.76 -11.66 -33.82
CA LEU A 5 2.69 -12.84 -32.95
C LEU A 5 3.61 -12.69 -31.72
N ALA A 6 4.81 -12.12 -31.92
CA ALA A 6 5.75 -11.84 -30.83
C ALA A 6 5.22 -10.78 -29.86
N LEU A 7 4.53 -9.75 -30.36
CA LEU A 7 3.91 -8.73 -29.52
C LEU A 7 2.76 -9.31 -28.68
N ILE A 8 1.93 -10.17 -29.27
CA ILE A 8 0.83 -10.85 -28.56
C ILE A 8 1.39 -11.77 -27.46
N LEU A 9 2.41 -12.57 -27.77
CA LEU A 9 3.07 -13.44 -26.78
C LEU A 9 3.70 -12.63 -25.64
N ALA A 10 4.34 -11.50 -25.94
CA ALA A 10 4.89 -10.60 -24.92
C ALA A 10 3.80 -10.00 -24.02
N THR A 11 2.64 -9.62 -24.57
CA THR A 11 1.50 -9.12 -23.78
C THR A 11 0.80 -10.21 -22.95
N CYS A 12 0.80 -11.47 -23.42
CA CYS A 12 0.27 -12.57 -22.64
C CYS A 12 1.19 -12.94 -21.46
N LEU A 13 2.51 -12.91 -21.66
CA LEU A 13 3.49 -13.18 -20.61
C LEU A 13 3.48 -12.12 -19.50
N SER A 14 3.27 -10.84 -19.84
CA SER A 14 3.13 -9.78 -18.84
C SER A 14 1.85 -9.88 -18.01
N GLY A 15 0.77 -10.43 -18.57
CA GLY A 15 -0.46 -10.71 -17.82
C GLY A 15 -0.32 -11.81 -16.77
N VAL A 16 0.62 -12.76 -16.96
CA VAL A 16 0.88 -13.86 -16.00
C VAL A 16 1.79 -13.43 -14.85
N TRP A 17 2.52 -12.32 -15.02
CA TRP A 17 3.38 -11.72 -13.99
C TRP A 17 2.67 -10.59 -13.23
N GLY A 18 1.36 -10.46 -13.43
CA GLY A 18 0.51 -9.65 -12.58
C GLY A 18 0.51 -10.23 -11.18
N CYS A 19 0.62 -9.35 -10.19
CA CYS A 19 0.71 -9.79 -8.81
C CYS A 19 -0.66 -10.30 -8.35
N GLN A 20 -0.77 -11.61 -8.09
CA GLN A 20 -2.03 -12.23 -7.70
C GLN A 20 -2.42 -11.75 -6.30
N LEU A 21 -3.39 -10.83 -6.24
CA LEU A 21 -3.93 -10.34 -4.98
C LEU A 21 -4.63 -11.50 -4.25
N PRO A 22 -4.58 -11.53 -2.91
CA PRO A 22 -5.25 -12.57 -2.13
C PRO A 22 -6.75 -12.59 -2.39
N HIS A 23 -7.33 -13.79 -2.28
CA HIS A 23 -8.73 -14.05 -2.59
C HIS A 23 -9.72 -13.15 -1.81
N ASP A 24 -9.33 -12.70 -0.62
CA ASP A 24 -10.16 -11.87 0.25
C ASP A 24 -9.99 -10.37 0.00
N TRP A 25 -9.11 -9.96 -0.92
CA TRP A 25 -8.96 -8.55 -1.28
C TRP A 25 -10.23 -8.06 -2.00
N ARG A 26 -10.81 -6.98 -1.48
CA ARG A 26 -12.00 -6.34 -2.06
C ARG A 26 -11.67 -4.91 -2.46
N PRO A 27 -11.99 -4.48 -3.69
CA PRO A 27 -11.87 -3.08 -4.07
C PRO A 27 -12.86 -2.25 -3.24
N GLN A 28 -12.37 -1.17 -2.66
CA GLN A 28 -13.15 -0.21 -1.88
C GLN A 28 -13.15 1.14 -2.62
N THR A 29 -14.25 1.87 -2.57
CA THR A 29 -14.32 3.24 -3.11
C THR A 29 -13.60 4.21 -2.18
N GLU A 30 -13.12 5.34 -2.71
CA GLU A 30 -12.45 6.36 -1.91
C GLU A 30 -13.37 6.92 -0.81
N ALA A 31 -14.66 7.09 -1.11
CA ALA A 31 -15.66 7.53 -0.14
C ALA A 31 -15.79 6.55 1.04
N CYS A 32 -15.87 5.24 0.77
CA CYS A 32 -15.99 4.24 1.85
C CYS A 32 -14.71 4.18 2.69
N ARG A 33 -13.53 4.32 2.06
CA ARG A 33 -12.25 4.42 2.79
C ARG A 33 -12.17 5.67 3.67
N ALA A 34 -12.70 6.80 3.21
CA ALA A 34 -12.74 8.04 3.97
C ALA A 34 -13.64 7.96 5.21
N GLU A 35 -14.77 7.25 5.12
CA GLU A 35 -15.69 7.05 6.26
C GLU A 35 -15.11 6.15 7.36
N LEU A 36 -14.23 5.21 6.99
CA LEU A 36 -13.60 4.27 7.92
C LEU A 36 -12.27 4.77 8.51
N ALA A 37 -11.67 5.79 7.89
CA ALA A 37 -10.39 6.34 8.34
C ALA A 37 -10.60 7.31 9.52
N GLU A 38 -9.76 7.17 10.53
CA GLU A 38 -9.71 8.12 11.64
C GLU A 38 -8.88 9.35 11.24
N ILE A 39 -7.83 9.14 10.44
CA ILE A 39 -6.91 10.19 10.01
C ILE A 39 -6.58 10.04 8.52
N ILE A 40 -6.57 11.14 7.76
CA ILE A 40 -6.11 11.16 6.35
C ILE A 40 -4.94 12.12 6.22
N VAL A 41 -3.83 11.63 5.67
CA VAL A 41 -2.61 12.42 5.45
C VAL A 41 -2.13 12.34 4.01
N PHE A 42 -1.53 13.41 3.52
CA PHE A 42 -0.84 13.42 2.23
C PHE A 42 0.67 13.33 2.47
N ALA A 43 1.27 12.23 2.01
CA ALA A 43 2.65 11.91 2.34
C ALA A 43 3.40 11.25 1.19
N LYS A 44 4.72 11.42 1.19
CA LYS A 44 5.66 10.79 0.26
C LYS A 44 6.27 9.55 0.90
N VAL A 45 6.32 8.45 0.16
CA VAL A 45 6.98 7.22 0.59
C VAL A 45 8.50 7.40 0.46
N LEU A 46 9.22 7.26 1.56
CA LEU A 46 10.68 7.32 1.59
C LEU A 46 11.30 5.95 1.40
N ALA A 47 10.83 4.95 2.16
CA ALA A 47 11.37 3.60 2.14
C ALA A 47 10.30 2.57 2.46
N LEU A 48 10.39 1.39 1.82
CA LEU A 48 9.53 0.25 2.10
C LEU A 48 10.28 -0.79 2.94
N HIS A 49 9.62 -1.26 4.00
CA HIS A 49 10.15 -2.23 4.94
C HIS A 49 9.22 -3.43 5.01
N LYS A 50 9.79 -4.63 5.08
CA LYS A 50 9.01 -5.82 5.36
C LYS A 50 8.55 -5.78 6.82
N ASP A 51 7.25 -5.90 7.06
CA ASP A 51 6.73 -5.79 8.42
C ASP A 51 7.08 -7.05 9.19
N SER A 52 7.74 -6.89 10.33
CA SER A 52 8.10 -8.02 11.19
C SER A 52 6.92 -8.31 12.11
N TYR A 53 6.30 -9.47 11.92
CA TYR A 53 5.36 -10.15 12.83
C TYR A 53 4.87 -9.34 14.05
N SER A 54 3.63 -8.85 14.00
CA SER A 54 2.98 -8.21 15.14
C SER A 54 1.92 -9.14 15.75
N VAL A 55 1.80 -9.18 17.08
CA VAL A 55 0.82 -10.00 17.82
C VAL A 55 -0.63 -9.65 17.44
N TYR A 56 -0.85 -8.46 16.87
CA TYR A 56 -2.16 -7.99 16.40
C TYR A 56 -2.47 -8.40 14.94
N ASN A 57 -1.49 -8.93 14.19
CA ASN A 57 -1.64 -9.42 12.82
C ASN A 57 -1.79 -10.96 12.76
N TYR A 58 -2.62 -11.53 13.63
CA TYR A 58 -2.91 -12.96 13.61
C TYR A 58 -4.21 -13.24 12.84
N LEU A 59 -4.08 -13.80 11.64
CA LEU A 59 -5.14 -14.59 11.03
C LEU A 59 -4.90 -16.06 11.40
N PRO A 60 -5.83 -16.75 12.09
CA PRO A 60 -5.65 -18.13 12.58
C PRO A 60 -5.29 -19.18 11.51
N TRP A 61 -5.47 -18.85 10.23
CA TRP A 61 -5.34 -19.78 9.10
C TRP A 61 -4.19 -19.42 8.15
N GLN A 62 -3.37 -18.42 8.48
CA GLN A 62 -2.36 -17.89 7.57
C GLN A 62 -0.95 -18.03 8.16
N TYR A 63 -0.23 -19.06 7.69
CA TYR A 63 1.16 -19.34 8.09
C TYR A 63 2.19 -18.40 7.43
N ASP A 64 1.78 -17.57 6.48
CA ASP A 64 2.66 -16.56 5.87
C ASP A 64 2.63 -15.26 6.68
N THR A 65 3.59 -15.11 7.56
CA THR A 65 3.80 -13.90 8.39
C THR A 65 4.43 -12.75 7.60
N ASP A 66 4.77 -12.99 6.34
CA ASP A 66 5.51 -12.08 5.45
C ASP A 66 4.62 -11.26 4.52
N LEU A 67 3.32 -11.26 4.82
CA LEU A 67 2.34 -10.65 3.96
C LEU A 67 2.42 -9.14 4.05
N PHE A 68 2.42 -8.54 5.24
CA PHE A 68 2.34 -7.08 5.36
C PHE A 68 3.67 -6.37 5.21
N PHE A 69 3.62 -5.14 4.71
CA PHE A 69 4.77 -4.24 4.69
C PHE A 69 4.46 -2.93 5.39
N SER A 70 5.52 -2.32 5.89
CA SER A 70 5.51 -0.99 6.47
C SER A 70 6.24 -0.02 5.55
N ALA A 71 5.86 1.25 5.59
CA ALA A 71 6.51 2.30 4.84
C ALA A 71 6.89 3.43 5.77
N GLU A 72 8.11 3.95 5.60
CA GLU A 72 8.47 5.24 6.15
C GLU A 72 7.91 6.31 5.21
N ILE A 73 7.09 7.21 5.75
CA ILE A 73 6.46 8.27 4.99
C ILE A 73 6.82 9.65 5.57
N GLU A 74 6.93 10.62 4.67
CA GLU A 74 7.16 12.02 5.00
C GLU A 74 5.95 12.87 4.61
N LEU A 75 5.37 13.56 5.58
CA LEU A 75 4.23 14.44 5.35
C LEU A 75 4.61 15.59 4.42
N GLN A 76 3.74 15.87 3.46
CA GLN A 76 3.91 17.00 2.53
C GLN A 76 3.01 18.19 2.88
N CYS A 77 2.07 18.02 3.82
CA CYS A 77 1.15 19.07 4.26
C CYS A 77 1.09 19.14 5.79
N ASP A 78 0.88 20.35 6.32
CA ASP A 78 0.75 20.61 7.76
C ASP A 78 -0.61 20.16 8.34
N GLN A 79 -1.53 19.74 7.48
CA GLN A 79 -2.90 19.41 7.87
C GLN A 79 -3.20 17.93 7.66
N ALA A 80 -3.52 17.24 8.75
CA ALA A 80 -4.11 15.92 8.75
C ALA A 80 -5.63 16.05 8.90
N TRP A 81 -6.41 15.41 8.02
CA TRP A 81 -7.87 15.40 8.14
C TRP A 81 -8.28 14.38 9.21
N GLY A 82 -9.29 14.68 10.03
CA GLY A 82 -9.85 13.74 11.02
C GLY A 82 -9.09 13.66 12.35
N SER A 83 -7.88 14.20 12.42
CA SER A 83 -7.09 14.32 13.65
C SER A 83 -7.15 15.73 14.22
N MET A 84 -7.16 15.84 15.54
CA MET A 84 -6.88 17.11 16.26
C MET A 84 -5.35 17.38 16.36
N LEU A 85 -4.52 16.44 15.89
CA LEU A 85 -3.07 16.55 15.92
C LEU A 85 -2.58 17.32 14.69
N GLU A 86 -2.10 18.54 14.89
CA GLU A 86 -1.34 19.29 13.88
C GLU A 86 0.04 18.67 13.75
N VAL A 87 0.25 17.91 12.67
CA VAL A 87 1.56 17.30 12.38
C VAL A 87 2.23 18.14 11.29
N PRO A 88 3.37 18.79 11.58
CA PRO A 88 3.99 19.69 10.62
C PRO A 88 4.49 18.94 9.39
N ALA A 89 4.49 19.60 8.24
CA ALA A 89 5.09 19.13 7.01
C ALA A 89 6.58 18.80 7.22
N GLY A 90 7.05 17.76 6.55
CA GLY A 90 8.38 17.20 6.76
C GLY A 90 8.49 16.25 7.96
N SER A 91 7.43 16.08 8.75
CA SER A 91 7.39 15.04 9.78
C SER A 91 7.44 13.65 9.15
N ARG A 92 8.21 12.76 9.78
CA ARG A 92 8.41 11.38 9.33
C ARG A 92 7.83 10.40 10.31
N PHE A 93 7.09 9.42 9.82
CA PHE A 93 6.62 8.32 10.64
C PHE A 93 6.43 7.06 9.81
N ASN A 94 6.40 5.93 10.50
CA ASN A 94 6.21 4.61 9.89
C ASN A 94 4.74 4.24 9.91
N VAL A 95 4.23 3.81 8.76
CA VAL A 95 2.90 3.23 8.63
C VAL A 95 3.05 1.75 8.40
N THR A 96 2.37 0.94 9.18
CA THR A 96 2.36 -0.54 9.08
C THR A 96 1.09 -1.03 8.39
N GLY A 97 1.06 -2.29 7.95
CA GLY A 97 -0.17 -2.91 7.43
C GLY A 97 -0.60 -2.43 6.03
N LEU A 98 0.32 -1.95 5.18
CA LEU A 98 0.01 -1.35 3.87
C LEU A 98 -0.36 -2.36 2.75
N GLY A 99 -0.68 -3.59 3.12
CA GLY A 99 -1.00 -4.67 2.18
C GLY A 99 0.19 -5.58 1.91
N TYR A 100 0.18 -6.27 0.77
CA TYR A 100 1.04 -7.44 0.54
C TYR A 100 2.42 -7.08 -0.03
N PHE A 101 3.52 -7.44 0.65
CA PHE A 101 4.89 -7.10 0.21
C PHE A 101 5.23 -7.63 -1.19
N PRO A 102 4.91 -8.87 -1.61
CA PRO A 102 5.21 -9.32 -2.98
C PRO A 102 4.53 -8.46 -4.07
N CYS A 103 3.46 -7.76 -3.71
CA CYS A 103 2.60 -6.99 -4.61
C CYS A 103 2.51 -5.51 -4.19
N TYR A 104 3.55 -4.98 -3.55
CA TYR A 104 3.57 -3.59 -3.06
C TYR A 104 3.36 -2.57 -4.18
N SER A 105 3.74 -2.92 -5.41
CA SER A 105 3.58 -2.09 -6.62
C SER A 105 2.14 -1.67 -6.91
N TYR A 106 1.14 -2.38 -6.39
CA TYR A 106 -0.28 -2.01 -6.49
C TYR A 106 -0.76 -1.04 -5.41
N SER A 107 0.06 -0.75 -4.40
CA SER A 107 -0.33 -0.01 -3.19
C SER A 107 0.51 1.23 -2.95
N ALA A 108 1.82 1.08 -2.76
CA ALA A 108 2.73 2.17 -2.45
C ALA A 108 4.10 1.92 -3.08
N VAL A 109 4.62 2.90 -3.81
CA VAL A 109 5.94 2.84 -4.44
C VAL A 109 6.82 3.91 -3.83
N GLU A 110 8.10 3.59 -3.61
CA GLU A 110 9.09 4.55 -3.11
C GLU A 110 9.15 5.80 -3.98
N ASN A 111 9.40 6.93 -3.33
CA ASN A 111 9.52 8.25 -3.93
C ASN A 111 8.23 8.81 -4.59
N ASN A 112 7.08 8.12 -4.45
CA ASN A 112 5.78 8.62 -4.84
C ASN A 112 4.98 9.18 -3.65
N SER A 113 4.02 10.05 -3.94
CA SER A 113 3.15 10.67 -2.93
C SER A 113 1.72 10.17 -3.07
N TYR A 114 1.09 9.85 -1.93
CA TYR A 114 -0.25 9.28 -1.86
C TYR A 114 -1.04 9.88 -0.70
N TYR A 115 -2.37 9.74 -0.78
CA TYR A 115 -3.24 9.91 0.38
C TYR A 115 -3.27 8.60 1.18
N PHE A 116 -2.82 8.67 2.42
CA PHE A 116 -2.89 7.55 3.36
C PHE A 116 -4.10 7.72 4.26
N PHE A 117 -4.92 6.67 4.30
CA PHE A 117 -6.11 6.55 5.14
C PHE A 117 -5.72 5.67 6.31
N LEU A 118 -5.56 6.28 7.48
CA LEU A 118 -5.01 5.68 8.68
C LEU A 118 -6.08 5.50 9.75
N ARG A 119 -5.84 4.56 10.65
CA ARG A 119 -6.61 4.29 11.85
C ARG A 119 -5.66 4.18 13.03
#